data_AF-A0A7Y0N474-F1
#
_entry.id   AF-A0A7Y0N474-F1
#
_cell.length_a   1.000
_cell.length_b   1.000
_cell.length_c   1.000
_cell.angle_alpha   90.00
_cell.angle_beta   90.00
_cell.angle_gamma   90.00
#
_symmetry.space_group_name_H-M   'P 1'
#
loop_
_entity.id
_entity.type
_entity.pdbx_description
1 polymer ?
#
loop_
_entity_poly.entity_id
_entity_poly.type
_entity_poly.pdbx_seq_one_letter_code
_entity_poly.pdbx_strand_id
1 'polypeptide(L)' 'YTREGLDLKSREIATVSALTAMGNCTPQLKVHLHAALNVGCTEEEIKEVIIQMSVYAGFPAALNGMFAFKEVLSERQV' A
#
# COMPACT_ATOMS: atom_id res chain seq x y z
N TYR A 1 5.79 -13.61 8.50
CA TYR A 1 6.73 -13.25 7.43
C TYR A 1 8.04 -14.04 7.52
N THR A 2 8.01 -15.37 7.60
CA THR A 2 9.23 -16.20 7.81
C THR A 2 9.54 -17.13 6.64
N ARG A 3 8.68 -17.18 5.62
CA ARG A 3 8.94 -17.96 4.41
C ARG A 3 10.08 -17.30 3.62
N GLU A 4 11.03 -18.10 3.18
CA GLU A 4 12.08 -17.66 2.26
C GLU A 4 11.50 -17.50 0.84
N GLY A 5 12.15 -16.68 -0.01
CA GLY A 5 11.80 -16.49 -1.43
C GLY A 5 11.28 -15.11 -1.82
N LEU A 6 10.82 -14.30 -0.87
CA LEU A 6 10.58 -12.86 -1.06
C LEU A 6 11.04 -12.10 0.18
N ASP A 7 11.73 -10.98 -0.02
CA ASP A 7 12.10 -10.07 1.06
C ASP A 7 10.88 -9.33 1.62
N LEU A 8 11.05 -8.67 2.77
CA LEU A 8 9.93 -7.99 3.44
C LEU A 8 9.36 -6.86 2.57
N LYS A 9 10.22 -6.13 1.86
CA LYS A 9 9.82 -5.04 0.97
C LYS A 9 8.92 -5.54 -0.15
N SER A 10 9.31 -6.58 -0.87
CA SER A 10 8.48 -7.16 -1.95
C SER A 10 7.16 -7.71 -1.43
N ARG A 11 7.16 -8.27 -0.21
CA ARG A 11 5.92 -8.76 0.43
C ARG A 11 4.95 -7.63 0.74
N GLU A 12 5.43 -6.52 1.30
CA GLU A 12 4.56 -5.37 1.56
C GLU A 12 4.05 -4.73 0.27
N ILE A 13 4.88 -4.64 -0.79
CA ILE A 13 4.43 -4.18 -2.10
C ILE A 13 3.28 -5.05 -2.63
N ALA A 14 3.41 -6.37 -2.57
CA ALA A 14 2.36 -7.29 -3.01
C ALA A 14 1.08 -7.14 -2.18
N THR A 15 1.21 -7.02 -0.85
CA THR A 15 0.07 -6.86 0.05
C THR A 15 -0.65 -5.52 -0.16
N VAL A 16 0.08 -4.41 -0.27
CA VAL A 16 -0.48 -3.09 -0.58
C VAL A 16 -1.21 -3.12 -1.92
N SER A 17 -0.60 -3.69 -2.96
CA SER A 17 -1.23 -3.86 -4.27
C SER A 17 -2.58 -4.59 -4.17
N ALA A 18 -2.60 -5.74 -3.49
CA ALA A 18 -3.81 -6.54 -3.33
C ALA A 18 -4.90 -5.83 -2.53
N LEU A 19 -4.54 -5.17 -1.42
CA LEU A 19 -5.47 -4.44 -0.57
C LEU A 19 -6.05 -3.21 -1.28
N THR A 20 -5.22 -2.49 -2.04
CA THR A 20 -5.70 -1.41 -2.91
C THR A 20 -6.65 -1.94 -3.98
N ALA A 21 -6.31 -3.04 -4.65
CA ALA A 21 -7.14 -3.63 -5.70
C ALA A 21 -8.51 -4.13 -5.18
N MET A 22 -8.58 -4.65 -3.96
CA MET A 22 -9.86 -5.04 -3.33
C MET A 22 -10.78 -3.84 -3.04
N GLY A 23 -10.21 -2.65 -2.79
CA GLY A 23 -10.95 -1.38 -2.69
C GLY A 23 -11.86 -1.22 -1.47
N ASN A 24 -11.99 -2.23 -0.59
CA ASN A 24 -12.92 -2.25 0.55
C ASN A 24 -12.28 -2.64 1.89
N CYS A 25 -10.95 -2.77 1.94
CA CYS A 25 -10.18 -3.23 3.11
C CYS A 25 -9.29 -2.11 3.69
N THR A 26 -9.84 -0.90 3.84
CA THR A 26 -9.08 0.29 4.25
C THR A 26 -8.30 0.13 5.57
N PRO A 27 -8.85 -0.45 6.66
CA PRO A 27 -8.10 -0.62 7.89
C PRO A 27 -6.84 -1.48 7.72
N GLN A 28 -6.95 -2.58 6.98
CA GLN A 28 -5.83 -3.46 6.68
C GLN A 28 -4.83 -2.78 5.75
N LEU A 29 -5.31 -2.04 4.74
CA LEU A 29 -4.47 -1.26 3.85
C LEU A 29 -3.60 -0.28 4.65
N LYS A 30 -4.18 0.48 5.58
CA LYS A 30 -3.41 1.39 6.44
C LYS A 30 -2.31 0.69 7.23
N VAL A 31 -2.61 -0.44 7.86
CA VAL A 31 -1.61 -1.23 8.61
C VAL A 31 -0.43 -1.60 7.71
N HIS A 32 -0.71 -2.08 6.50
CA HIS A 32 0.33 -2.47 5.55
C HIS A 32 1.06 -1.30 4.90
N LEU A 33 0.43 -0.13 4.77
CA LEU A 33 1.12 1.09 4.35
C LEU A 33 2.13 1.54 5.42
N HIS A 34 1.80 1.45 6.71
CA HIS A 34 2.79 1.65 7.77
C HIS A 34 3.91 0.60 7.71
N ALA A 35 3.56 -0.68 7.55
CA ALA A 35 4.56 -1.74 7.46
C ALA A 35 5.51 -1.53 6.26
N ALA A 36 4.97 -1.20 5.09
CA ALA A 36 5.73 -0.90 3.87
C ALA A 36 6.79 0.18 4.09
N LEU A 37 6.40 1.31 4.69
CA LEU A 37 7.34 2.39 5.02
C LEU A 37 8.40 1.93 6.04
N ASN A 38 8.03 1.10 7.02
CA ASN A 38 8.97 0.60 8.04
C ASN A 38 10.00 -0.39 7.47
N VAL A 39 9.65 -1.14 6.42
CA VAL A 39 10.55 -2.09 5.76
C VAL A 39 11.35 -1.46 4.61
N GLY A 40 11.24 -0.14 4.42
CA GLY A 40 12.07 0.63 3.48
C GLY A 40 11.46 0.86 2.10
N CYS A 41 10.13 0.77 1.95
CA CYS A 41 9.47 1.37 0.79
C CYS A 41 9.52 2.90 0.89
N THR A 42 9.81 3.59 -0.21
CA THR A 42 9.69 5.04 -0.30
C THR A 42 8.23 5.44 -0.51
N GLU A 43 7.90 6.71 -0.24
CA GLU A 43 6.57 7.23 -0.55
C GLU A 43 6.25 7.14 -2.04
N GLU A 44 7.23 7.45 -2.90
CA GLU A 44 7.10 7.34 -4.36
C GLU A 44 6.82 5.90 -4.82
N GLU A 45 7.52 4.91 -4.28
CA GLU A 45 7.27 3.49 -4.62
C GLU A 45 5.83 3.09 -4.26
N ILE A 46 5.33 3.52 -3.10
CA ILE A 46 3.95 3.22 -2.67
C ILE A 46 2.94 3.95 -3.56
N LYS A 47 3.19 5.22 -3.93
CA LYS A 47 2.34 5.98 -4.86
C LYS A 47 2.23 5.27 -6.21
N GLU A 48 3.35 4.83 -6.78
CA GLU A 48 3.38 4.11 -8.06
C GLU A 48 2.60 2.81 -8.00
N VAL A 49 2.75 2.02 -6.93
CA VAL A 49 1.96 0.79 -6.71
C VAL A 49 0.47 1.08 -6.70
N ILE A 50 0.02 2.10 -5.95
CA ILE A 50 -1.40 2.47 -5.87
C ILE A 50 -1.92 2.97 -7.23
N ILE A 51 -1.16 3.82 -7.92
CA ILE A 51 -1.53 4.35 -9.25
C ILE A 51 -1.64 3.22 -10.27
N GLN A 52 -0.71 2.26 -10.24
CA GLN A 52 -0.73 1.12 -11.14
C GLN A 52 -2.02 0.28 -10.95
N MET A 53 -2.56 0.20 -9.74
CA MET A 53 -3.83 -0.50 -9.49
C MET A 53 -5.03 0.17 -10.18
N SER A 54 -4.94 1.43 -10.61
CA SER A 54 -6.01 2.05 -11.42
C SER A 54 -6.24 1.31 -12.74
N VAL A 55 -5.20 0.69 -13.30
CA VAL A 55 -5.25 -0.09 -14.55
C VAL A 55 -5.90 -1.44 -14.33
N TYR A 56 -5.64 -2.10 -13.19
CA TYR A 56 -6.10 -3.47 -12.92
C TYR A 56 -7.43 -3.56 -12.15
N ALA A 57 -7.71 -2.58 -11.29
CA ALA A 57 -8.87 -2.57 -10.39
C ALA A 57 -9.76 -1.32 -10.56
N GLY A 58 -9.40 -0.42 -11.47
CA GLY A 58 -10.14 0.81 -11.77
C GLY A 58 -9.77 1.99 -10.88
N PHE A 59 -10.04 3.20 -11.40
CA PHE A 59 -9.77 4.47 -10.72
C PHE A 59 -10.36 4.58 -9.30
N PRO A 60 -11.60 4.14 -9.02
CA PRO A 60 -12.16 4.24 -7.67
C PRO A 60 -11.35 3.50 -6.60
N ALA A 61 -10.84 2.30 -6.91
CA ALA A 61 -10.04 1.50 -5.98
C ALA A 61 -8.69 2.18 -5.68
N ALA A 62 -8.01 2.66 -6.73
CA ALA A 62 -6.76 3.41 -6.60
C ALA A 62 -6.94 4.73 -5.82
N LEU A 63 -8.03 5.47 -6.05
CA LEU A 63 -8.34 6.69 -5.31
C LEU A 63 -8.55 6.43 -3.82
N ASN A 64 -9.33 5.40 -3.48
CA ASN A 64 -9.51 4.99 -2.08
C ASN A 64 -8.15 4.63 -1.44
N GLY A 65 -7.28 3.93 -2.18
CA GLY A 65 -5.93 3.62 -1.72
C GLY A 65 -5.07 4.87 -1.48
N MET A 66 -5.15 5.85 -2.39
CA MET A 66 -4.40 7.10 -2.27
C MET A 66 -4.88 7.94 -1.09
N PHE A 67 -6.19 7.98 -0.81
CA PHE A 67 -6.72 8.65 0.38
C PHE A 67 -6.24 7.98 1.67
N ALA A 68 -6.28 6.64 1.73
CA ALA A 68 -5.74 5.91 2.88
C ALA A 68 -4.25 6.18 3.09
N PHE A 69 -3.46 6.24 2.00
CA PHE A 69 -2.04 6.56 2.09
C PHE A 69 -1.78 7.99 2.55
N LYS A 70 -2.55 8.96 2.06
CA LYS A 70 -2.49 10.35 2.55
C LYS A 70 -2.74 10.42 4.06
N GLU A 71 -3.74 9.71 4.57
CA GLU A 71 -4.03 9.66 6.01
C GLU A 71 -2.85 9.08 6.81
N VAL A 72 -2.26 7.97 6.34
CA VAL A 72 -1.07 7.35 6.97
C VAL A 72 0.13 8.31 7.01
N LEU A 73 0.37 9.08 5.95
CA LEU A 73 1.46 10.07 5.93
C LEU A 73 1.19 11.19 6.94
N SER A 74 -0.04 11.69 7.02
CA SER A 74 -0.43 12.67 8.03
C SER A 74 -0.26 12.15 9.45
N GLU A 75 -0.63 10.89 9.72
CA GLU A 75 -0.47 10.25 11.03
C GLU A 75 1.00 10.10 11.45
N ARG A 76 1.94 9.99 10.50
CA ARG A 76 3.38 9.85 10.75
C ARG A 76 4.14 11.17 10.91
N GLN A 77 3.57 12.27 10.45
CA GLN A 77 4.17 13.61 10.56
C GLN A 77 3.91 14.27 11.92
N VAL A 78 3.13 13.62 12.79
CA VAL A 78 2.80 14.06 14.16
C VAL A 78 3.73 13.40 15.18
#